data_AF-A0A1L8QPN2-F1
#
_entry.id   AF-A0A1L8QPN2-F1
#
_cell.length_a   1.000
_cell.length_b   1.000
_cell.length_c   1.000
_cell.angle_alpha   90.00
_cell.angle_beta   90.00
_cell.angle_gamma   90.00
#
_symmetry.space_group_name_H-M   'P 1'
#
loop_
_entity.id
_entity.type
_entity.pdbx_description
1 polymer ?
#
loop_
_entity_poly.entity_id
_entity_poly.type
_entity_poly.pdbx_seq_one_letter_code
_entity_poly.pdbx_strand_id
1 'polypeptide(L)'
;MYYPINYGYIPGIIAPDGDEQDAYIVGVDKPLTTFTGIVIAIITRFDDVEEKWVVAPENCSFTREMIREQVYFQEQYFDTQIQMANDDIK
;
A
#
# COMPACT_ATOMS: atom_id res chain seq x y z
N MET A 1 12.82 12.60 -4.40
CA MET A 1 12.49 11.17 -4.23
C MET A 1 11.72 10.73 -5.46
N TYR A 2 12.00 9.56 -6.03
CA TYR A 2 11.30 9.04 -7.22
C TYR A 2 10.50 7.81 -6.80
N TYR A 3 9.21 7.79 -7.10
CA TYR A 3 8.32 6.66 -6.82
C TYR A 3 8.22 5.80 -8.08
N PRO A 4 8.76 4.57 -8.07
CA PRO A 4 8.69 3.68 -9.22
C PRO A 4 7.32 3.02 -9.41
N ILE A 5 6.39 3.21 -8.46
CA ILE A 5 5.02 2.71 -8.49
C ILE A 5 4.04 3.87 -8.27
N ASN A 6 2.79 3.65 -8.66
CA ASN A 6 1.71 4.61 -8.42
C ASN A 6 1.42 4.72 -6.92
N TYR A 7 1.22 5.94 -6.45
CA TYR A 7 0.92 6.29 -5.05
C TYR A 7 -0.17 7.36 -5.03
N GLY A 8 -1.05 7.28 -4.03
CA GLY A 8 -2.09 8.26 -3.81
C GLY A 8 -2.77 8.04 -2.47
N TYR A 9 -3.98 8.56 -2.33
CA TYR A 9 -4.76 8.49 -1.10
C TYR A 9 -6.18 8.00 -1.38
N ILE A 10 -6.90 7.59 -0.34
CA ILE A 10 -8.33 7.23 -0.41
C ILE A 10 -9.17 8.44 0.01
N PRO A 11 -9.95 9.04 -0.91
CA PRO A 11 -10.76 10.21 -0.59
C PRO A 11 -11.77 9.94 0.54
N GLY A 12 -11.78 10.81 1.54
CA GLY A 12 -12.73 10.78 2.65
C GLY A 12 -12.46 9.76 3.76
N ILE A 13 -11.35 9.01 3.71
CA ILE A 13 -10.88 8.19 4.82
C ILE A 13 -9.70 8.92 5.47
N ILE A 14 -9.87 9.37 6.71
CA ILE A 14 -8.83 10.11 7.45
C ILE A 14 -7.99 9.13 8.26
N ALA A 15 -6.68 9.22 8.09
CA ALA A 15 -5.70 8.41 8.80
C ALA A 15 -5.27 9.05 10.14
N PRO A 16 -4.52 8.36 11.00
CA PRO A 16 -4.17 8.86 12.33
C PRO A 16 -3.33 10.14 12.35
N ASP A 17 -2.64 10.46 11.25
CA ASP A 17 -1.85 11.68 11.10
C ASP A 17 -2.71 12.92 10.76
N GLY A 18 -3.99 12.72 10.44
CA GLY A 18 -4.95 13.77 10.11
C GLY A 18 -5.14 14.02 8.61
N ASP A 19 -4.36 13.35 7.76
CA ASP A 19 -4.49 13.41 6.29
C ASP A 19 -5.34 12.23 5.76
N GLU A 20 -5.57 12.17 4.45
CA GLU A 20 -6.30 11.06 3.83
C GLU A 20 -5.42 9.80 3.75
N GLN A 21 -6.02 8.62 3.99
CA GLN A 21 -5.32 7.34 4.05
C GLN A 21 -4.50 7.09 2.79
N ASP A 22 -3.20 6.89 2.97
CA ASP A 22 -2.27 6.67 1.87
C ASP A 22 -2.32 5.23 1.33
N ALA A 23 -2.06 5.10 0.02
CA ALA A 23 -2.05 3.83 -0.68
C ALA A 23 -0.99 3.72 -1.80
N TYR A 24 -0.32 2.56 -1.82
CA TYR A 24 0.43 2.06 -2.97
C TYR A 24 -0.48 1.31 -3.94
N ILE A 25 -0.34 1.58 -5.25
CA ILE A 25 -1.02 0.80 -6.30
C ILE A 25 -0.01 -0.14 -6.97
N VAL A 26 -0.23 -1.45 -6.84
CA VAL A 26 0.62 -2.48 -7.44
C VAL A 26 -0.05 -3.12 -8.67
N GLY A 27 0.76 -3.62 -9.61
CA GLY A 27 0.26 -4.27 -10.83
C GLY A 27 -0.23 -3.33 -11.93
N VAL A 28 0.04 -2.03 -11.81
CA VAL A 28 -0.26 -1.02 -12.85
C VAL A 28 0.99 -0.20 -13.15
N ASP A 29 1.47 -0.29 -14.38
CA ASP A 29 2.74 0.30 -14.86
C ASP A 29 2.55 1.64 -15.59
N LYS A 30 1.31 2.10 -15.75
CA LYS A 30 0.98 3.39 -16.37
C LYS A 30 0.65 4.42 -15.31
N PRO A 31 0.98 5.71 -15.51
CA PRO A 31 0.55 6.79 -14.63
C PRO A 31 -0.98 6.84 -14.49
N LEU A 32 -1.45 7.08 -13.28
CA LEU A 32 -2.87 7.13 -12.93
C LEU A 32 -3.27 8.52 -12.44
N THR A 33 -4.49 8.94 -12.79
CA THR A 33 -5.18 10.09 -12.14
C THR A 33 -6.16 9.62 -11.08
N THR A 34 -6.82 8.49 -11.31
CA THR A 34 -7.77 7.84 -10.41
C THR A 34 -7.68 6.33 -10.60
N PHE A 35 -7.89 5.55 -9.54
CA PHE A 35 -7.87 4.10 -9.58
C PHE A 35 -8.92 3.51 -8.65
N THR A 36 -9.53 2.41 -9.08
CA THR A 36 -10.41 1.58 -8.25
C THR A 36 -9.86 0.17 -8.28
N GLY A 37 -9.69 -0.41 -7.10
CA GLY A 37 -9.17 -1.76 -6.92
C GLY A 37 -9.50 -2.28 -5.53
N ILE A 38 -8.87 -3.39 -5.18
CA ILE A 38 -9.06 -4.06 -3.89
C ILE A 38 -7.84 -3.85 -3.00
N VAL A 39 -8.06 -3.60 -1.71
CA VAL A 39 -6.99 -3.61 -0.72
C VAL A 39 -6.58 -5.06 -0.51
N ILE A 40 -5.31 -5.38 -0.80
CA ILE A 40 -4.76 -6.74 -0.71
C ILE A 40 -3.78 -6.92 0.44
N ALA A 41 -3.26 -5.81 1.00
CA ALA A 41 -2.41 -5.82 2.18
C ALA A 41 -2.44 -4.46 2.89
N ILE A 42 -2.05 -4.49 4.16
CA ILE A 42 -1.76 -3.30 4.98
C ILE A 42 -0.30 -3.37 5.40
N ILE A 43 0.41 -2.24 5.27
CA ILE A 43 1.78 -2.07 5.73
C ILE A 43 1.72 -1.21 6.99
N THR A 44 1.96 -1.82 8.14
CA THR A 44 2.13 -1.07 9.40
C THR A 44 3.59 -0.65 9.51
N ARG A 45 3.84 0.63 9.78
CA ARG A 45 5.14 1.17 10.17
C ARG A 45 5.16 1.33 11.68
N PHE A 46 6.04 0.63 12.39
CA PHE A 46 6.10 0.68 13.86
C PHE A 46 6.76 1.95 14.40
N ASP A 47 7.50 2.65 13.55
CA ASP A 47 8.20 3.91 13.82
C ASP A 47 7.55 5.12 13.14
N ASP A 48 6.32 4.97 12.63
CA ASP A 48 5.50 6.02 12.03
C ASP A 48 4.08 5.99 12.62
N VAL A 49 3.30 7.04 12.40
CA VAL A 49 1.94 7.16 12.95
C VAL A 49 0.84 6.63 12.03
N GLU A 50 1.16 6.39 10.76
CA GLU A 50 0.21 5.95 9.74
C GLU A 50 0.59 4.59 9.14
N GLU A 51 -0.42 3.77 8.86
CA GLU A 51 -0.28 2.59 8.03
C GLU A 51 -0.41 2.97 6.55
N LYS A 52 0.13 2.15 5.63
CA LYS A 52 -0.04 2.31 4.19
C LYS A 52 -0.83 1.16 3.61
N TRP A 53 -1.84 1.45 2.81
CA TRP A 53 -2.63 0.42 2.14
C TRP A 53 -1.95 -0.01 0.84
N VAL A 54 -2.14 -1.28 0.46
CA VAL A 54 -1.69 -1.80 -0.84
C VAL A 54 -2.90 -2.21 -1.63
N VAL A 55 -3.10 -1.57 -2.78
CA VAL A 55 -4.27 -1.77 -3.64
C VAL A 55 -3.84 -2.38 -4.98
N ALA A 56 -4.60 -3.37 -5.45
CA ALA A 56 -4.36 -4.05 -6.72
C ALA A 56 -5.65 -4.17 -7.55
N PRO A 57 -5.55 -4.45 -8.86
CA PRO A 57 -6.70 -4.87 -9.66
C PRO A 57 -7.33 -6.17 -9.13
N GLU A 58 -8.65 -6.32 -9.22
CA GLU A 58 -9.42 -7.46 -8.66
C GLU A 58 -8.92 -8.85 -9.10
N ASN A 59 -8.37 -8.96 -10.31
CA ASN A 59 -7.94 -10.24 -10.89
C ASN A 59 -6.42 -10.46 -10.79
N CYS A 60 -5.73 -9.74 -9.90
CA CYS A 60 -4.30 -9.87 -9.67
C CYS A 60 -4.01 -10.44 -8.28
N SER A 61 -3.18 -11.48 -8.22
CA SER A 61 -2.70 -12.05 -6.97
C SER A 61 -1.24 -11.66 -6.74
N PHE A 62 -0.93 -11.18 -5.54
CA PHE A 62 0.42 -10.87 -5.11
C PHE A 62 0.77 -11.68 -3.86
N THR A 63 2.02 -12.14 -3.78
CA THR A 63 2.57 -12.63 -2.53
C THR A 63 3.05 -11.45 -1.67
N ARG A 64 3.24 -11.68 -0.38
CA ARG A 64 3.85 -10.71 0.53
C ARG A 64 5.23 -10.25 0.04
N GLU A 65 6.01 -11.18 -0.51
CA GLU A 65 7.34 -10.91 -1.07
C GLU A 65 7.26 -10.00 -2.31
N MET A 66 6.31 -10.24 -3.22
CA MET A 66 6.11 -9.38 -4.40
C MET A 66 5.68 -7.96 -4.02
N ILE A 67 4.89 -7.80 -2.96
CA ILE A 67 4.54 -6.48 -2.42
C ILE A 67 5.79 -5.84 -1.83
N ARG A 68 6.50 -6.57 -0.95
CA ARG A 68 7.72 -6.10 -0.28
C ARG A 68 8.73 -5.56 -1.29
N GLU A 69 8.99 -6.27 -2.37
CA GLU A 69 9.92 -5.84 -3.41
C GLU A 69 9.49 -4.54 -4.10
N GLN A 70 8.20 -4.39 -4.42
CA GLN A 70 7.67 -3.20 -5.09
C GLN A 70 7.71 -1.95 -4.21
N VAL A 71 7.45 -2.09 -2.90
CA VAL A 71 7.43 -0.95 -1.97
C VAL A 71 8.80 -0.71 -1.30
N TYR A 72 9.77 -1.60 -1.50
CA TYR A 72 11.08 -1.55 -0.84
C TYR A 72 11.80 -0.21 -0.99
N PHE A 73 11.64 0.46 -2.14
CA PHE A 73 12.28 1.75 -2.39
C PHE A 73 11.99 2.80 -1.28
N GLN A 74 10.81 2.73 -0.67
CA GLN A 74 10.39 3.59 0.44
C GLN A 74 10.43 2.86 1.77
N GLU A 75 9.88 1.65 1.84
CA GLU A 75 9.70 0.93 3.11
C GLU A 75 11.02 0.41 3.70
N GLN A 76 12.13 0.41 2.94
CA GLN A 76 13.47 0.12 3.49
C GLN A 76 13.94 1.10 4.57
N TYR A 77 13.27 2.25 4.70
CA TYR A 77 13.61 3.30 5.66
C TYR A 77 12.74 3.28 6.93
N PHE A 78 11.80 2.34 7.04
CA PHE A 78 10.87 2.20 8.17
C PHE A 78 10.92 0.78 8.75
N ASP A 79 10.51 0.63 10.00
CA ASP A 79 10.26 -0.68 10.60
C ASP A 79 8.87 -1.18 10.20
N THR A 80 8.80 -2.03 9.17
CA THR A 80 7.53 -2.39 8.53
C THR A 80 7.12 -3.85 8.69
N GLN A 81 5.80 -4.05 8.85
CA GLN A 81 5.15 -5.35 8.72
C GLN A 81 4.09 -5.29 7.62
N ILE A 82 4.11 -6.28 6.71
CA ILE A 82 3.11 -6.45 5.67
C ILE A 82 2.14 -7.57 6.07
N GLN A 83 0.90 -7.21 6.37
CA GLN A 83 -0.20 -8.14 6.61
C GLN A 83 -1.06 -8.27 5.36
N MET A 84 -1.24 -9.49 4.85
CA MET A 84 -2.10 -9.71 3.68
C MET A 84 -3.57 -9.66 4.12
N ALA A 85 -4.44 -9.11 3.29
CA ALA A 85 -5.88 -9.06 3.57
C ALA A 85 -6.50 -10.47 3.68
N ASN A 86 -5.85 -11.47 3.07
CA ASN A 86 -6.27 -12.87 3.10
C ASN A 86 -5.56 -13.69 4.20
N ASP A 87 -4.67 -13.10 4.99
CA ASP A 87 -4.14 -13.78 6.18
C ASP A 87 -5.30 -13.86 7.20
N ASP A 88 -5.74 -15.08 7.54
CA ASP A 88 -6.86 -15.33 8.45
C ASP A 88 -6.82 -14.41 9.67
N ILE A 89 -7.91 -13.65 9.90
CA ILE A 89 -8.15 -12.94 11.16
C ILE A 89 -8.21 -14.02 12.25
N LYS A 90 -7.12 -14.18 13.00
CA LYS A 90 -7.12 -15.02 14.21
C LYS A 90 -7.91 -14.36 15.33
#